data_AF-D5XC06-F1
#
_entry.id   AF-D5XC06-F1
#
_cell.length_a   1.000
_cell.length_b   1.000
_cell.length_c   1.000
_cell.angle_alpha   90.00
_cell.angle_beta   90.00
_cell.angle_gamma   90.00
#
_symmetry.space_group_name_H-M   'P 1'
#
loop_
_entity.id
_entity.type
_entity.pdbx_description
1 polymer ?
#
loop_
_entity_poly.entity_id
_entity_poly.type
_entity_poly.pdbx_seq_one_letter_code
_entity_poly.pdbx_strand_id
1 'polypeptide(L)'
;MSLVDHLRLLIFVTVAWIAFVIIGLPNYYQDWPFRKLLYFCVFVYFLVGFFILMMTKKYEGYFLRRALWVAFYITVPLMIYDIIYVDLIRHEPFDLLNRFWYLSVFYIVPWIQAPLIYFFLVSGSLRKRNWIILSMISLVLAVILYNFWGTFEGGFFDYMSSYPERNITMLDSALRLSILGTVISVAVLSMYRFIKLLVRW
;
A
#
# COMPACT_ATOMS: atom_id res chain seq x y z
N MET A 1 17.19 4.65 -14.92
CA MET A 1 17.67 5.10 -13.60
C MET A 1 19.17 4.88 -13.58
N SER A 2 19.94 5.74 -12.89
CA SER A 2 21.39 5.53 -12.76
C SER A 2 21.69 4.45 -11.72
N LEU A 3 22.88 3.85 -11.75
CA LEU A 3 23.32 2.89 -10.74
C LEU A 3 23.21 3.48 -9.31
N VAL A 4 23.53 4.76 -9.16
CA VAL A 4 23.40 5.49 -7.88
C VAL A 4 21.95 5.54 -7.41
N ASP A 5 20.97 5.72 -8.30
CA ASP A 5 19.57 5.70 -7.93
C ASP A 5 19.12 4.31 -7.47
N HIS A 6 19.58 3.26 -8.15
CA HIS A 6 19.31 1.87 -7.78
C HIS A 6 19.86 1.54 -6.38
N LEU A 7 21.10 1.95 -6.10
CA LEU A 7 21.72 1.75 -4.79
C LEU A 7 21.00 2.55 -3.69
N ARG A 8 20.61 3.81 -3.96
CA ARG A 8 19.84 4.63 -3.02
C ARG A 8 18.48 3.99 -2.69
N LEU A 9 17.78 3.46 -3.70
CA LEU A 9 16.52 2.74 -3.47
C LEU A 9 16.72 1.50 -2.62
N LEU A 10 17.75 0.70 -2.92
CA LEU A 10 18.05 -0.49 -2.15
C LEU A 10 18.33 -0.15 -0.68
N ILE A 11 19.24 0.80 -0.40
CA ILE A 11 19.56 1.25 0.96
C ILE A 11 18.30 1.75 1.69
N PHE A 12 17.49 2.57 1.01
CA PHE A 12 16.26 3.09 1.60
C PHE A 12 15.29 1.96 2.02
N VAL A 13 15.06 0.99 1.14
CA VAL A 13 14.17 -0.14 1.42
C VAL A 13 14.76 -1.06 2.49
N THR A 14 16.07 -1.28 2.51
CA THR A 14 16.74 -2.03 3.58
C THR A 14 16.54 -1.34 4.94
N VAL A 15 16.75 -0.02 5.02
CA VAL A 15 16.56 0.73 6.28
C VAL A 15 15.09 0.71 6.71
N ALA A 16 14.16 0.88 5.77
CA ALA A 16 12.73 0.79 6.06
C ALA A 16 12.34 -0.61 6.58
N TRP A 17 12.88 -1.66 5.96
CA TRP A 17 12.67 -3.04 6.42
C TRP A 17 13.23 -3.28 7.82
N ILE A 18 14.45 -2.81 8.13
CA ILE A 18 15.01 -2.91 9.50
C ILE A 18 14.08 -2.22 10.51
N ALA A 19 13.57 -1.04 10.18
CA ALA A 19 12.61 -0.34 11.03
C ALA A 19 11.32 -1.16 11.21
N PHE A 20 10.80 -1.79 10.14
CA PHE A 20 9.65 -2.69 10.24
C PHE A 20 9.92 -3.90 11.12
N VAL A 21 11.09 -4.52 11.04
CA VAL A 21 11.46 -5.62 11.94
C VAL A 21 11.44 -5.16 13.39
N ILE A 22 12.12 -4.05 13.70
CA ILE A 22 12.21 -3.53 15.07
C ILE A 22 10.83 -3.19 15.64
N ILE A 23 9.98 -2.51 14.88
CA ILE A 23 8.61 -2.16 15.32
C ILE A 23 7.76 -3.42 15.53
N GLY A 24 8.00 -4.48 14.75
CA GLY A 24 7.28 -5.73 14.82
C GLY A 24 7.66 -6.62 16.01
N LEU A 25 8.81 -6.38 16.65
CA LEU A 25 9.28 -7.23 17.76
C LEU A 25 8.29 -7.25 18.96
N PRO A 26 8.27 -8.34 19.75
CA PRO A 26 9.10 -9.55 19.61
C PRO A 26 8.58 -10.54 18.57
N ASN A 27 7.26 -10.56 18.32
CA ASN A 27 6.62 -11.60 17.53
C ASN A 27 6.26 -11.17 16.11
N TYR A 28 7.02 -10.23 15.54
CA TYR A 28 6.82 -9.66 14.20
C TYR A 28 5.36 -9.29 13.91
N TYR A 29 4.75 -8.44 14.74
CA TYR A 29 3.34 -7.98 14.65
C TYR A 29 2.25 -9.02 14.94
N GLN A 30 2.59 -10.30 15.17
CA GLN A 30 1.60 -11.36 15.37
C GLN A 30 0.73 -11.15 16.61
N ASP A 31 1.27 -10.47 17.64
CA ASP A 31 0.53 -10.17 18.86
C ASP A 31 -0.27 -8.85 18.78
N TRP A 32 -0.16 -8.12 17.67
CA TRP A 32 -0.85 -6.85 17.57
C TRP A 32 -2.36 -7.08 17.45
N PRO A 33 -3.18 -6.30 18.16
CA PRO A 33 -4.61 -6.29 17.92
C PRO A 33 -4.87 -6.01 16.44
N PHE A 34 -5.73 -6.82 15.82
CA PHE A 34 -5.97 -6.74 14.38
C PHE A 34 -6.24 -5.31 13.88
N ARG A 35 -7.08 -4.53 14.59
CA ARG A 35 -7.35 -3.12 14.24
C ARG A 35 -6.10 -2.25 14.19
N LYS A 36 -5.16 -2.45 15.11
CA LYS A 36 -3.90 -1.72 15.15
C LYS A 36 -3.03 -2.08 13.94
N LEU A 37 -2.93 -3.37 13.63
CA LEU A 37 -2.21 -3.86 12.45
C LEU A 37 -2.85 -3.36 11.16
N LEU A 38 -4.18 -3.30 11.10
CA LEU A 38 -4.94 -2.78 9.98
C LEU A 38 -4.60 -1.31 9.70
N TYR A 39 -4.70 -0.45 10.72
CA TYR A 39 -4.37 0.97 10.58
C TYR A 39 -2.90 1.17 10.21
N PHE A 40 -2.02 0.33 10.74
CA PHE A 40 -0.62 0.32 10.37
C PHE A 40 -0.43 -0.01 8.88
N CYS A 41 -1.09 -1.05 8.36
CA CYS A 41 -1.06 -1.39 6.93
C CYS A 41 -1.57 -0.24 6.05
N VAL A 42 -2.68 0.40 6.43
CA VAL A 42 -3.23 1.56 5.69
C VAL A 42 -2.26 2.74 5.72
N PHE A 43 -1.60 2.99 6.86
CA PHE A 43 -0.60 4.04 6.98
C PHE A 43 0.63 3.77 6.10
N VAL A 44 1.19 2.56 6.15
CA VAL A 44 2.32 2.15 5.30
C VAL A 44 1.94 2.21 3.83
N TYR A 45 0.75 1.77 3.47
CA TYR A 45 0.21 1.88 2.10
C TYR A 45 0.29 3.33 1.60
N PHE A 46 -0.19 4.28 2.40
CA PHE A 46 -0.14 5.71 2.07
C PHE A 46 1.30 6.20 1.88
N LEU A 47 2.21 5.84 2.80
CA LEU A 47 3.62 6.22 2.72
C LEU A 47 4.29 5.68 1.45
N VAL A 48 4.01 4.43 1.07
CA VAL A 48 4.55 3.82 -0.15
C VAL A 48 4.07 4.56 -1.39
N GLY A 49 2.76 4.86 -1.47
CA GLY A 49 2.20 5.62 -2.59
C GLY A 49 2.80 7.02 -2.70
N PHE A 50 2.93 7.70 -1.55
CA PHE A 50 3.58 9.00 -1.49
C PHE A 50 5.05 8.94 -1.93
N PHE A 51 5.79 7.92 -1.50
CA PHE A 51 7.18 7.71 -1.89
C PHE A 51 7.33 7.44 -3.39
N ILE A 52 6.50 6.56 -3.97
CA ILE A 52 6.48 6.30 -5.41
C ILE A 52 6.22 7.60 -6.19
N LEU A 53 5.27 8.42 -5.74
CA LEU A 53 4.98 9.72 -6.35
C LEU A 53 6.19 10.67 -6.32
N MET A 54 6.79 10.84 -5.14
CA MET A 54 7.93 11.73 -4.94
C MET A 54 9.12 11.31 -5.79
N MET A 55 9.41 10.01 -5.83
CA MET A 55 10.47 9.48 -6.66
C MET A 55 10.14 9.68 -8.13
N THR A 56 8.93 9.34 -8.58
CA THR A 56 8.58 9.37 -10.01
C THR A 56 8.55 10.80 -10.59
N LYS A 57 8.03 11.78 -9.82
CA LYS A 57 7.83 13.16 -10.28
C LYS A 57 9.13 13.91 -10.64
N LYS A 58 10.27 13.52 -10.08
CA LYS A 58 11.55 14.23 -10.26
C LYS A 58 12.10 14.14 -11.70
N TYR A 59 11.62 13.22 -12.54
CA TYR A 59 12.22 12.95 -13.86
C TYR A 59 11.13 12.88 -14.93
N GLU A 60 11.01 13.94 -15.71
CA GLU A 60 10.04 14.03 -16.81
C GLU A 60 10.38 13.03 -17.93
N GLY A 61 9.35 12.46 -18.58
CA GLY A 61 9.49 11.61 -19.77
C GLY A 61 9.52 10.09 -19.55
N TYR A 62 9.82 9.60 -18.34
CA TYR A 62 9.90 8.14 -18.06
C TYR A 62 9.10 7.69 -16.82
N PHE A 63 7.95 8.33 -16.59
CA PHE A 63 7.17 8.13 -15.37
C PHE A 63 6.78 6.67 -15.10
N LEU A 64 6.25 5.93 -16.08
CA LEU A 64 5.80 4.55 -15.87
C LEU A 64 6.97 3.62 -15.53
N ARG A 65 8.02 3.63 -16.38
CA ARG A 65 9.21 2.80 -16.17
C ARG A 65 9.82 3.05 -14.79
N ARG A 66 9.85 4.31 -14.34
CA ARG A 66 10.40 4.67 -13.05
C ARG A 66 9.51 4.24 -11.88
N ALA A 67 8.20 4.46 -11.99
CA ALA A 67 7.26 4.00 -10.97
C ALA A 67 7.33 2.48 -10.79
N LEU A 68 7.43 1.71 -11.89
CA LEU A 68 7.60 0.25 -11.85
C LEU A 68 8.94 -0.16 -11.23
N TRP A 69 10.04 0.54 -11.50
CA TRP A 69 11.30 0.28 -10.82
C TRP A 69 11.20 0.55 -9.32
N VAL A 70 10.57 1.65 -8.91
CA VAL A 70 10.36 1.94 -7.49
C VAL A 70 9.52 0.83 -6.84
N ALA A 71 8.43 0.39 -7.47
CA ALA A 71 7.63 -0.74 -7.00
C ALA A 71 8.48 -2.01 -6.86
N PHE A 72 9.27 -2.37 -7.88
CA PHE A 72 10.17 -3.52 -7.86
C PHE A 72 11.14 -3.47 -6.67
N TYR A 73 11.80 -2.33 -6.43
CA TYR A 73 12.75 -2.18 -5.33
C TYR A 73 12.08 -2.19 -3.95
N ILE A 74 10.81 -1.80 -3.85
CA ILE A 74 10.06 -1.90 -2.61
C ILE A 74 9.63 -3.35 -2.36
N THR A 75 9.20 -4.09 -3.38
CA THR A 75 8.62 -5.42 -3.18
C THR A 75 9.65 -6.53 -3.13
N VAL A 76 10.59 -6.57 -4.08
CA VAL A 76 11.47 -7.74 -4.26
C VAL A 76 12.52 -7.85 -3.16
N PRO A 77 13.32 -6.80 -2.84
CA PRO A 77 14.21 -6.83 -1.69
C PRO A 77 13.49 -7.09 -0.38
N LEU A 78 12.33 -6.45 -0.15
CA LEU A 78 11.54 -6.64 1.06
C LEU A 78 11.12 -8.10 1.25
N MET A 79 10.57 -8.73 0.20
CA MET A 79 10.21 -10.14 0.21
C MET A 79 11.41 -11.05 0.51
N ILE A 80 12.58 -10.77 -0.09
CA ILE A 80 13.81 -11.53 0.19
C ILE A 80 14.20 -11.39 1.66
N TYR A 81 14.16 -10.18 2.21
CA TYR A 81 14.51 -9.95 3.61
C TYR A 81 13.52 -10.62 4.57
N ASP A 82 12.22 -10.59 4.26
CA ASP A 82 11.19 -11.24 5.06
C ASP A 82 11.32 -12.76 5.04
N ILE A 83 11.63 -13.37 3.89
CA ILE A 83 11.95 -14.80 3.80
C ILE A 83 13.15 -15.12 4.69
N ILE A 84 14.26 -14.38 4.55
CA ILE A 84 15.47 -14.60 5.36
C ILE A 84 15.15 -14.48 6.85
N TYR A 85 14.40 -13.45 7.25
CA TYR A 85 14.14 -13.21 8.66
C TYR A 85 13.17 -14.22 9.27
N VAL A 86 12.06 -14.53 8.59
CA VAL A 86 11.07 -15.46 9.11
C VAL A 86 11.60 -16.90 9.10
N ASP A 87 12.16 -17.34 7.98
CA ASP A 87 12.60 -18.72 7.80
C ASP A 87 13.95 -18.99 8.48
N LEU A 88 14.97 -18.16 8.24
CA LEU A 88 16.33 -18.44 8.73
C LEU A 88 16.57 -17.92 10.15
N ILE A 89 16.00 -16.76 10.53
CA ILE A 89 16.29 -16.14 11.84
C ILE A 89 15.25 -16.57 12.89
N ARG A 90 13.95 -16.56 12.54
CA ARG A 90 12.88 -16.96 13.47
C ARG A 90 12.57 -18.44 13.45
N HIS A 91 13.03 -19.19 12.45
CA HIS A 91 12.72 -20.61 12.27
C HIS A 91 11.21 -20.88 12.22
N GLU A 92 10.45 -19.95 11.64
CA GLU A 92 9.01 -20.07 11.48
C GLU A 92 8.68 -20.44 10.03
N PRO A 93 7.65 -21.27 9.78
CA PRO A 93 7.23 -21.55 8.41
C PRO A 93 6.77 -20.25 7.75
N PHE A 94 7.28 -19.98 6.55
CA PHE A 94 6.91 -18.81 5.75
C PHE A 94 5.50 -18.98 5.15
N ASP A 95 4.48 -18.97 6.02
CA ASP A 95 3.07 -19.00 5.63
C ASP A 95 2.55 -17.59 5.37
N LEU A 96 2.88 -17.10 4.17
CA LEU A 96 2.68 -15.71 3.78
C LEU A 96 1.19 -15.32 3.72
N LEU A 97 0.31 -16.22 3.29
CA LEU A 97 -1.09 -15.90 3.03
C LEU A 97 -1.98 -15.99 4.28
N ASN A 98 -1.58 -16.83 5.24
CA ASN A 98 -2.32 -16.96 6.50
C ASN A 98 -1.60 -16.16 7.60
N ARG A 99 -0.47 -16.66 8.09
CA ARG A 99 0.21 -16.07 9.25
C ARG A 99 0.72 -14.66 8.98
N PHE A 100 1.30 -14.42 7.82
CA PHE A 100 1.91 -13.14 7.46
C PHE A 100 1.11 -12.37 6.40
N TRP A 101 -0.21 -12.49 6.40
CA TRP A 101 -1.10 -11.90 5.37
C TRP A 101 -0.86 -10.41 5.12
N TYR A 102 -0.47 -9.65 6.14
CA TYR A 102 -0.17 -8.21 6.02
C TYR A 102 1.09 -7.95 5.17
N LEU A 103 2.07 -8.85 5.16
CA LEU A 103 3.23 -8.76 4.27
C LEU A 103 2.81 -8.91 2.80
N SER A 104 1.85 -9.81 2.52
CA SER A 104 1.30 -10.00 1.17
C SER A 104 0.75 -8.70 0.59
N VAL A 105 0.07 -7.90 1.43
CA VAL A 105 -0.43 -6.58 1.04
C VAL A 105 0.73 -5.71 0.55
N PHE A 106 1.84 -5.65 1.30
CA PHE A 106 3.00 -4.84 0.92
C PHE A 106 3.71 -5.31 -0.35
N TYR A 107 3.51 -6.56 -0.79
CA TYR A 107 4.06 -7.05 -2.04
C TYR A 107 3.17 -6.76 -3.26
N ILE A 108 1.86 -6.63 -3.07
CA ILE A 108 0.91 -6.39 -4.17
C ILE A 108 0.73 -4.88 -4.40
N VAL A 109 0.64 -4.13 -3.31
CA VAL A 109 0.27 -2.71 -3.32
C VAL A 109 1.15 -1.82 -4.19
N PRO A 110 2.50 -1.91 -4.13
CA PRO A 110 3.36 -1.04 -4.93
C PRO A 110 3.12 -1.21 -6.44
N TRP A 111 2.78 -2.43 -6.89
CA TRP A 111 2.46 -2.73 -8.29
C TRP A 111 1.13 -2.16 -8.74
N ILE A 112 0.17 -1.98 -7.83
CA ILE A 112 -1.09 -1.29 -8.11
C ILE A 112 -0.89 0.23 -8.08
N GLN A 113 -0.14 0.74 -7.11
CA GLN A 113 0.09 2.18 -6.94
C GLN A 113 0.95 2.77 -8.06
N ALA A 114 1.98 2.07 -8.53
CA ALA A 114 2.87 2.55 -9.58
C ALA A 114 2.14 2.99 -10.87
N PRO A 115 1.28 2.17 -11.51
CA PRO A 115 0.54 2.58 -12.70
C PRO A 115 -0.49 3.69 -12.40
N LEU A 116 -1.10 3.71 -11.22
CA LEU A 116 -2.02 4.77 -10.83
C LEU A 116 -1.33 6.11 -10.65
N ILE A 117 -0.14 6.12 -10.05
CA ILE A 117 0.69 7.32 -9.89
C ILE A 117 1.20 7.79 -11.25
N TYR A 118 1.60 6.87 -12.12
CA TYR A 118 1.92 7.19 -13.50
C TYR A 118 0.74 7.89 -14.19
N PHE A 119 -0.45 7.29 -14.12
CA PHE A 119 -1.67 7.86 -14.68
C PHE A 119 -1.92 9.25 -14.08
N PHE A 120 -1.77 9.42 -12.76
CA PHE A 120 -1.95 10.69 -12.07
C PHE A 120 -0.99 11.79 -12.56
N LEU A 121 0.28 11.44 -12.81
CA LEU A 121 1.29 12.38 -13.30
C LEU A 121 1.04 12.77 -14.76
N VAL A 122 0.73 11.80 -15.63
CA VAL A 122 0.49 12.05 -17.07
C VAL A 122 -0.84 12.77 -17.32
N SER A 123 -1.87 12.45 -16.54
CA SER A 123 -3.14 13.20 -16.54
C SER A 123 -3.01 14.62 -15.98
N GLY A 124 -1.77 15.05 -15.66
CA GLY A 124 -1.25 16.41 -15.85
C GLY A 124 -2.06 17.32 -16.79
N SER A 125 -2.36 16.81 -17.99
CA SER A 125 -3.05 17.51 -19.08
C SER A 125 -4.59 17.56 -18.99
N LEU A 126 -5.22 16.81 -18.07
CA LEU A 126 -6.68 16.82 -17.93
C LEU A 126 -7.16 18.19 -17.41
N ARG A 127 -8.26 18.70 -17.98
CA ARG A 127 -8.91 19.95 -17.54
C ARG A 127 -9.25 19.89 -16.05
N LYS A 128 -9.15 21.03 -15.33
CA LYS A 128 -9.45 21.18 -13.89
C LYS A 128 -10.75 20.49 -13.45
N ARG A 129 -11.79 20.55 -14.29
CA ARG A 129 -13.11 19.90 -14.04
C ARG A 129 -13.01 18.37 -13.90
N ASN A 130 -12.18 17.71 -14.70
CA ASN A 130 -12.08 16.24 -14.69
C ASN A 130 -11.42 15.73 -13.41
N TRP A 131 -10.50 16.51 -12.85
CA TRP A 131 -9.86 16.20 -11.56
C TRP A 131 -10.81 16.25 -10.38
N ILE A 132 -11.74 17.22 -10.38
CA ILE A 132 -12.77 17.31 -9.35
C ILE A 132 -13.68 16.09 -9.43
N ILE A 133 -14.14 15.75 -10.63
CA ILE A 133 -14.99 14.58 -10.87
C ILE A 133 -14.28 13.29 -10.42
N LEU A 134 -13.02 13.10 -10.80
CA LEU A 134 -12.24 11.92 -10.39
C LEU A 134 -12.07 11.86 -8.86
N SER A 135 -11.77 12.99 -8.21
CA SER A 135 -11.65 13.07 -6.74
C SER A 135 -12.95 12.66 -6.06
N MET A 136 -14.08 13.21 -6.53
CA MET A 136 -15.39 12.92 -5.96
C MET A 136 -15.79 11.46 -6.20
N ILE A 137 -15.55 10.92 -7.40
CA ILE A 137 -15.81 9.50 -7.69
C ILE A 137 -14.94 8.61 -6.80
N SER A 138 -13.65 8.90 -6.65
CA SER A 138 -12.76 8.12 -5.78
C SER A 138 -13.19 8.21 -4.31
N LEU A 139 -13.65 9.37 -3.84
CA LEU A 139 -14.11 9.53 -2.46
C LEU A 139 -15.45 8.81 -2.22
N VAL A 140 -16.40 8.94 -3.16
CA VAL A 140 -17.66 8.18 -3.13
C VAL A 140 -17.39 6.69 -3.19
N LEU A 141 -16.48 6.25 -4.05
CA LEU A 141 -16.06 4.85 -4.12
C LEU A 141 -15.39 4.41 -2.82
N ALA A 142 -14.54 5.23 -2.20
CA ALA A 142 -13.93 4.92 -0.89
C ALA A 142 -15.01 4.72 0.18
N VAL A 143 -16.02 5.59 0.20
CA VAL A 143 -17.14 5.53 1.15
C VAL A 143 -18.05 4.33 0.86
N ILE A 144 -18.36 4.03 -0.41
CA ILE A 144 -19.13 2.84 -0.79
C ILE A 144 -18.37 1.59 -0.39
N LEU A 145 -17.07 1.52 -0.72
CA LEU A 145 -16.21 0.40 -0.36
C LEU A 145 -16.11 0.28 1.16
N TYR A 146 -15.93 1.37 1.89
CA TYR A 146 -15.92 1.37 3.35
C TYR A 146 -17.25 0.92 3.95
N ASN A 147 -18.41 1.31 3.41
CA ASN A 147 -19.72 0.90 3.93
C ASN A 147 -20.10 -0.53 3.53
N PHE A 148 -19.83 -0.91 2.28
CA PHE A 148 -19.94 -2.28 1.79
C PHE A 148 -18.97 -3.22 2.51
N TRP A 149 -17.89 -2.67 3.05
CA TRP A 149 -16.96 -3.34 3.96
C TRP A 149 -17.15 -2.94 5.43
N GLY A 150 -18.19 -2.19 5.79
CA GLY A 150 -18.60 -1.97 7.18
C GLY A 150 -19.28 -3.21 7.71
N THR A 151 -20.01 -3.91 6.85
CA THR A 151 -20.42 -5.32 7.03
C THR A 151 -19.23 -6.29 7.08
N PHE A 152 -18.04 -5.89 6.61
CA PHE A 152 -16.80 -6.64 6.79
C PHE A 152 -16.21 -6.45 8.19
N GLU A 153 -16.42 -5.33 8.90
CA GLU A 153 -16.16 -5.33 10.36
C GLU A 153 -17.08 -6.31 11.10
N GLY A 154 -18.28 -6.61 10.59
CA GLY A 154 -19.11 -7.68 11.14
C GLY A 154 -18.50 -9.06 10.89
N GLY A 155 -18.29 -9.42 9.63
CA GLY A 155 -17.85 -10.76 9.21
C GLY A 155 -16.36 -11.09 9.43
N PHE A 156 -15.47 -10.10 9.38
CA PHE A 156 -14.04 -10.27 9.62
C PHE A 156 -13.73 -10.36 11.12
N PHE A 157 -14.45 -9.60 11.96
CA PHE A 157 -14.33 -9.73 13.42
C PHE A 157 -15.06 -10.99 13.92
N ASP A 158 -16.06 -11.46 13.17
CA ASP A 158 -16.64 -12.80 13.32
C ASP A 158 -15.75 -13.94 12.81
N TYR A 159 -14.62 -13.67 12.14
CA TYR A 159 -13.67 -14.72 11.72
C TYR A 159 -13.01 -15.43 12.91
N MET A 160 -13.07 -14.80 14.09
CA MET A 160 -12.72 -15.39 15.39
C MET A 160 -13.96 -15.80 16.21
N SER A 161 -15.16 -15.61 15.67
CA SER A 161 -16.41 -16.08 16.28
C SER A 161 -16.77 -17.46 15.75
N SER A 162 -17.62 -18.14 16.50
CA SER A 162 -17.94 -19.58 16.41
C SER A 162 -18.66 -20.04 15.12
N TYR A 163 -18.68 -19.23 14.05
CA TYR A 163 -19.47 -19.48 12.82
C TYR A 163 -18.59 -19.58 11.55
N PRO A 164 -17.99 -20.75 11.28
CA PRO A 164 -17.02 -20.95 10.20
C PRO A 164 -17.60 -20.73 8.78
N GLU A 165 -18.92 -20.78 8.61
CA GLU A 165 -19.61 -20.55 7.33
C GLU A 165 -19.45 -19.11 6.80
N ARG A 166 -19.13 -18.14 7.66
CA ARG A 166 -19.04 -16.70 7.32
C ARG A 166 -17.60 -16.20 7.18
N ASN A 167 -16.64 -17.13 7.23
CA ASN A 167 -15.23 -16.83 7.31
C ASN A 167 -14.66 -16.35 5.96
N ILE A 168 -14.43 -15.05 5.82
CA ILE A 168 -13.71 -14.44 4.70
C ILE A 168 -12.21 -14.75 4.79
N THR A 169 -11.62 -15.37 3.78
CA THR A 169 -10.19 -15.76 3.83
C THR A 169 -9.27 -14.56 4.13
N MET A 170 -8.13 -14.81 4.78
CA MET A 170 -7.13 -13.75 5.03
C MET A 170 -6.62 -13.13 3.72
N LEU A 171 -6.53 -13.92 2.64
CA LEU A 171 -6.23 -13.44 1.30
C LEU A 171 -7.29 -12.47 0.77
N ASP A 172 -8.58 -12.80 0.88
CA ASP A 172 -9.67 -11.90 0.47
C ASP A 172 -9.61 -10.58 1.24
N SER A 173 -9.27 -10.65 2.52
CA SER A 173 -9.12 -9.49 3.39
C SER A 173 -7.95 -8.62 2.97
N ALA A 174 -6.80 -9.22 2.68
CA ALA A 174 -5.62 -8.55 2.14
C ALA A 174 -5.92 -7.86 0.79
N LEU A 175 -6.64 -8.53 -0.12
CA LEU A 175 -7.03 -7.97 -1.42
C LEU A 175 -7.98 -6.79 -1.25
N ARG A 176 -9.01 -6.92 -0.42
CA ARG A 176 -9.97 -5.84 -0.13
C ARG A 176 -9.29 -4.62 0.48
N LEU A 177 -8.35 -4.83 1.41
CA LEU A 177 -7.55 -3.76 1.99
C LEU A 177 -6.64 -3.08 0.98
N SER A 178 -6.03 -3.87 0.10
CA SER A 178 -5.22 -3.32 -0.99
C SER A 178 -6.07 -2.41 -1.87
N ILE A 179 -7.29 -2.80 -2.21
CA ILE A 179 -8.24 -1.97 -2.99
C ILE A 179 -8.63 -0.71 -2.20
N LEU A 180 -9.03 -0.84 -0.92
CA LEU A 180 -9.43 0.30 -0.10
C LEU A 180 -8.30 1.33 0.03
N GLY A 181 -7.10 0.89 0.40
CA GLY A 181 -5.92 1.75 0.50
C GLY A 181 -5.60 2.45 -0.82
N THR A 182 -5.79 1.75 -1.94
CA THR A 182 -5.63 2.30 -3.29
C THR A 182 -6.57 3.48 -3.51
N VAL A 183 -7.86 3.28 -3.23
CA VAL A 183 -8.87 4.30 -3.46
C VAL A 183 -8.66 5.50 -2.54
N ILE A 184 -8.32 5.28 -1.27
CA ILE A 184 -7.97 6.35 -0.33
C ILE A 184 -6.77 7.15 -0.84
N SER A 185 -5.71 6.47 -1.31
CA SER A 185 -4.51 7.15 -1.82
C SER A 185 -4.81 8.00 -3.04
N VAL A 186 -5.61 7.49 -3.98
CA VAL A 186 -6.07 8.27 -5.15
C VAL A 186 -6.90 9.47 -4.71
N ALA A 187 -7.81 9.30 -3.76
CA ALA A 187 -8.64 10.39 -3.23
C ALA A 187 -7.77 11.50 -2.59
N VAL A 188 -6.80 11.13 -1.73
CA VAL A 188 -5.90 12.09 -1.08
C VAL A 188 -5.03 12.82 -2.11
N LEU A 189 -4.44 12.11 -3.07
CA LEU A 189 -3.62 12.72 -4.12
C LEU A 189 -4.43 13.69 -4.99
N SER A 190 -5.67 13.33 -5.29
CA SER A 190 -6.56 14.17 -6.08
C SER A 190 -7.00 15.42 -5.30
N MET A 191 -7.26 15.29 -4.00
CA MET A 191 -7.54 16.40 -3.08
C MET A 191 -6.34 17.34 -2.93
N TYR A 192 -5.13 16.82 -2.75
CA TYR A 192 -3.90 17.62 -2.72
C TYR A 192 -3.74 18.47 -3.99
N ARG A 193 -4.00 17.88 -5.15
CA ARG A 193 -3.93 18.59 -6.44
C ARG A 193 -5.02 19.66 -6.55
N PHE A 194 -6.24 19.38 -6.09
CA PHE A 194 -7.33 20.35 -6.03
C PHE A 194 -6.96 21.56 -5.16
N ILE A 195 -6.47 21.34 -3.94
CA ILE A 195 -6.03 22.41 -3.03
C ILE A 195 -4.92 23.24 -3.70
N LYS A 196 -3.93 22.60 -4.32
CA LYS A 196 -2.86 23.31 -5.02
C LYS A 196 -3.37 24.19 -6.17
N LEU A 197 -4.44 23.79 -6.85
CA LEU A 197 -5.09 24.58 -7.91
C LEU A 197 -5.97 25.72 -7.37
N LEU A 198 -6.38 25.67 -6.10
CA LEU A 198 -7.08 26.77 -5.43
C LEU A 198 -6.13 27.78 -4.80
N VAL A 199 -4.96 27.34 -4.31
CA VAL A 199 -3.98 28.17 -3.60
C VAL A 199 -3.04 28.93 -4.55
N ARG A 200 -2.92 28.51 -5.83
CA ARG A 200 -2.25 29.31 -6.86
C ARG A 200 -3.15 30.49 -7.28
N TRP A 201 -3.17 31.51 -6.41
CA TRP A 201 -3.49 32.90 -6.73
C TRP A 201 -2.18 33.65 -6.96
#